data_AF-A0A8H7ULA7-F1
#
_entry.id   AF-A0A8H7ULA7-F1
#
_cell.length_a   1.000
_cell.length_b   1.000
_cell.length_c   1.000
_cell.angle_alpha   90.00
_cell.angle_beta   90.00
_cell.angle_gamma   90.00
#
_symmetry.space_group_name_H-M   'P 1'
#
loop_
_entity.id
_entity.type
_entity.pdbx_description
1 polymer ?
#
loop_
_entity_poly.entity_id
_entity_poly.type
_entity_poly.pdbx_seq_one_letter_code
_entity_poly.pdbx_strand_id
1 'polypeptide(L)'
;MNNASRNRNHPDHQLEQQILKTDLCHSVINDIQELVVNYATDFDLDFLPTRCDSERQNGPLVDAISDLYNKTRLLFKKSNIDFDNHWNWIVPWRQAICFESLSELANDDVKTLITSFHPKSHTALIAIFDHGLEGYMRWYPWRWFSDLVFLGAGGFSAVYGSDVILPYDAPEKGKRFGTQRRAVALKIVDDKILNEITVQSKAFVALLFHGMTVCESTGDLMMILTLAEDGNLNRQIQKTHKTSFAKIADIVTRLAFNLASLHDDIGMCHRNIHSENILCVDEDYFLVDFRFSTSTNEASDVTKQSQVHYGKFLYPISNGGFLFISFFNLPLGRVPYIAPEVKNGIYTEKSDVYSLGIIMWQLMSGVIFPSPEIITANPDFYRIEWVPGVSRWYQEVTMACLEPFPENRPTAEEIGLIVRKIASTTSKTTIADEGWRAYVNSRRQKCSAHQQHFVTEGPSTASRVYTLSEFSQTSDLLLKNVPFHYRLFDADSIAFSIESNK
;
A
#
# COMPACT_ATOMS: atom_id res chain seq x y z
N MET A 1 -36.74 -21.56 -45.49
CA MET A 1 -36.28 -22.18 -44.23
C MET A 1 -34.78 -22.38 -44.32
N ASN A 2 -34.00 -21.60 -43.56
CA ASN A 2 -32.78 -22.06 -42.90
C ASN A 2 -32.35 -20.97 -41.92
N ASN A 3 -33.01 -20.97 -40.76
CA ASN A 3 -32.48 -20.38 -39.53
C ASN A 3 -31.26 -21.21 -39.12
N ALA A 4 -30.09 -20.89 -39.67
CA ALA A 4 -28.85 -21.27 -39.04
C ALA A 4 -28.70 -20.37 -37.80
N SER A 5 -29.10 -20.88 -36.65
CA SER A 5 -28.75 -20.30 -35.36
C SER A 5 -27.23 -20.20 -35.30
N ARG A 6 -26.67 -19.01 -35.56
CA ARG A 6 -25.25 -18.72 -35.31
C ARG A 6 -24.98 -19.11 -33.86
N ASN A 7 -24.17 -20.15 -33.70
CA ASN A 7 -23.83 -20.70 -32.40
C ASN A 7 -23.05 -19.61 -31.64
N ARG A 8 -23.64 -19.03 -30.59
CA ARG A 8 -23.04 -17.92 -29.83
C ARG A 8 -21.69 -18.28 -29.20
N ASN A 9 -21.36 -19.57 -29.16
CA ASN A 9 -20.11 -20.12 -28.66
C ASN A 9 -19.04 -20.35 -29.76
N HIS A 10 -19.28 -19.92 -31.00
CA HIS A 10 -18.27 -19.99 -32.05
C HIS A 10 -17.16 -18.96 -31.80
N PRO A 11 -15.87 -19.32 -31.93
CA PRO A 11 -14.73 -18.41 -31.65
C PRO A 11 -14.83 -17.08 -32.41
N ASP A 12 -15.21 -17.12 -33.68
CA ASP A 12 -15.37 -15.91 -34.51
C ASP A 12 -16.45 -14.95 -33.98
N HIS A 13 -17.54 -15.48 -33.41
CA HIS A 13 -18.59 -14.65 -32.81
C HIS A 13 -18.14 -14.02 -31.49
N GLN A 14 -17.28 -14.69 -30.72
CA GLN A 14 -16.68 -14.12 -29.52
C GLN A 14 -15.67 -13.02 -29.85
N LEU A 15 -14.86 -13.21 -30.90
CA LEU A 15 -13.92 -12.21 -31.40
C LEU A 15 -14.65 -10.98 -31.95
N GLU A 16 -15.69 -11.17 -32.76
CA GLU A 16 -16.55 -10.08 -33.27
C GLU A 16 -17.17 -9.27 -32.12
N GLN A 17 -17.64 -9.94 -31.06
CA GLN A 17 -18.17 -9.26 -29.87
C GLN A 17 -17.10 -8.51 -29.07
N GLN A 18 -15.86 -9.03 -29.01
CA GLN A 18 -14.75 -8.33 -28.36
C GLN A 18 -14.35 -7.08 -29.13
N ILE A 19 -14.21 -7.17 -30.46
CA ILE A 19 -13.90 -6.02 -31.31
C ILE A 19 -14.96 -4.93 -31.13
N LEU A 20 -16.24 -5.30 -31.22
CA LEU A 20 -17.35 -4.35 -31.04
C LEU A 20 -17.33 -3.69 -29.64
N LYS A 21 -16.99 -4.44 -28.58
CA LYS A 21 -16.84 -3.87 -27.23
C LYS A 21 -15.69 -2.85 -27.17
N THR A 22 -14.55 -3.17 -27.78
CA THR A 22 -13.40 -2.27 -27.84
C THR A 22 -13.74 -0.98 -28.60
N ASP A 23 -14.37 -1.09 -29.78
CA ASP A 23 -14.79 0.06 -30.58
C ASP A 23 -15.77 0.96 -29.82
N LEU A 24 -16.72 0.35 -29.09
CA LEU A 24 -17.65 1.09 -28.24
C LEU A 24 -16.93 1.81 -27.10
N CYS A 25 -15.98 1.14 -26.42
CA CYS A 25 -15.20 1.78 -25.36
C CYS A 25 -14.40 2.98 -25.91
N HIS A 26 -13.74 2.84 -27.06
CA HIS A 26 -13.01 3.94 -27.71
C HIS A 26 -13.95 5.09 -28.07
N SER A 27 -15.13 4.80 -28.63
CA SER A 27 -16.14 5.82 -28.92
C SER A 27 -16.56 6.58 -27.65
N VAL A 28 -16.76 5.87 -26.53
CA VAL A 28 -17.13 6.50 -25.25
C VAL A 28 -16.02 7.38 -24.72
N ILE A 29 -14.76 6.95 -24.81
CA ILE A 29 -13.60 7.76 -24.39
C ILE A 29 -13.55 9.06 -25.19
N ASN A 30 -13.73 8.99 -26.51
CA ASN A 30 -13.76 10.17 -27.38
C ASN A 30 -14.92 11.13 -27.01
N ASP A 31 -16.12 10.60 -26.77
CA ASP A 31 -17.27 11.41 -26.35
C ASP A 31 -17.02 12.09 -24.99
N ILE A 32 -16.33 11.40 -24.06
CA ILE A 32 -15.92 11.96 -22.78
C ILE A 32 -14.87 13.06 -22.97
N GLN A 33 -13.85 12.84 -23.80
CA GLN A 33 -12.84 13.85 -24.11
C GLN A 33 -13.46 15.12 -24.73
N GLU A 34 -14.42 14.97 -25.65
CA GLU A 34 -15.15 16.11 -26.21
C GLU A 34 -15.90 16.88 -25.10
N LEU A 35 -16.54 16.16 -24.17
CA LEU A 35 -17.19 16.77 -23.02
C LEU A 35 -16.17 17.48 -22.11
N VAL A 36 -15.03 16.87 -21.81
CA VAL A 36 -13.95 17.49 -21.02
C VAL A 36 -13.48 18.80 -21.67
N VAL A 37 -13.28 18.83 -22.98
CA VAL A 37 -12.92 20.06 -23.72
C VAL A 37 -14.02 21.13 -23.60
N ASN A 38 -15.29 20.74 -23.70
CA ASN A 38 -16.42 21.66 -23.59
C ASN A 38 -16.59 22.25 -22.17
N TYR A 39 -16.05 21.57 -21.16
CA TYR A 39 -16.13 21.94 -19.75
C TYR A 39 -14.74 22.08 -19.11
N ALA A 40 -13.72 22.49 -19.88
CA ALA A 40 -12.32 22.47 -19.45
C ALA A 40 -12.06 23.15 -18.09
N THR A 41 -12.78 24.24 -17.81
CA THR A 41 -12.70 24.98 -16.53
C THR A 41 -13.18 24.17 -15.32
N ASP A 42 -14.11 23.24 -15.52
CA ASP A 42 -14.63 22.36 -14.48
C ASP A 42 -13.65 21.19 -14.19
N PHE A 43 -12.65 21.01 -15.06
CA PHE A 43 -11.60 20.00 -14.95
C PHE A 43 -10.21 20.59 -14.61
N ASP A 44 -10.13 21.89 -14.29
CA ASP A 44 -8.87 22.62 -14.05
C ASP A 44 -7.86 22.51 -15.23
N LEU A 45 -8.37 22.50 -16.48
CA LEU A 45 -7.57 22.35 -17.70
C LEU A 45 -7.42 23.68 -18.46
N ASP A 46 -6.70 24.64 -17.86
CA ASP A 46 -6.57 26.02 -18.37
C ASP A 46 -5.81 26.15 -19.70
N PHE A 47 -5.07 25.11 -20.12
CA PHE A 47 -4.41 25.10 -21.43
C PHE A 47 -5.39 24.93 -22.59
N LEU A 48 -6.61 24.44 -22.32
CA LEU A 48 -7.66 24.33 -23.32
C LEU A 48 -8.40 25.66 -23.46
N PRO A 49 -8.81 26.05 -24.68
CA PRO A 49 -9.51 27.29 -24.89
C PRO A 49 -10.84 27.32 -24.12
N THR A 50 -11.02 28.34 -23.27
CA THR A 50 -12.27 28.56 -22.54
C THR A 50 -13.40 28.85 -23.54
N ARG A 51 -14.37 27.96 -23.66
CA ARG A 51 -15.63 28.31 -24.36
C ARG A 51 -16.41 29.26 -23.48
N CYS A 52 -16.90 30.36 -24.06
CA CYS A 52 -17.68 31.35 -23.34
C CYS A 52 -18.97 30.70 -22.82
N ASP A 53 -19.50 31.10 -21.66
CA ASP A 53 -20.71 30.50 -21.07
C ASP A 53 -21.93 30.56 -22.00
N SER A 54 -21.96 31.51 -22.94
CA SER A 54 -22.97 31.63 -23.99
C SER A 54 -22.88 30.56 -25.09
N GLU A 55 -21.74 29.88 -25.22
CA GLU A 55 -21.49 28.79 -26.18
C GLU A 55 -21.57 27.40 -25.54
N ARG A 56 -21.71 27.29 -24.20
CA ARG A 56 -22.04 26.04 -23.53
C ARG A 56 -23.43 25.59 -23.99
N GLN A 57 -23.47 24.69 -24.96
CA GLN A 57 -24.75 24.20 -25.54
C GLN A 57 -25.61 23.45 -24.52
N ASN A 58 -25.01 22.93 -23.45
CA ASN A 58 -25.67 22.18 -22.40
C ASN A 58 -25.36 22.86 -21.07
N GLY A 59 -26.32 22.90 -20.15
CA GLY A 59 -26.25 23.63 -18.88
C GLY A 59 -25.14 23.13 -17.91
N PRO A 60 -25.45 22.89 -16.63
CA PRO A 60 -24.47 22.38 -15.67
C PRO A 60 -23.73 21.12 -16.16
N LEU A 61 -22.43 20.98 -15.84
CA LEU A 61 -21.61 19.82 -16.19
C LEU A 61 -22.30 18.49 -15.86
N VAL A 62 -22.94 18.42 -14.69
CA VAL A 62 -23.64 17.23 -14.20
C VAL A 62 -24.77 16.79 -15.13
N ASP A 63 -25.48 17.73 -15.76
CA ASP A 63 -26.56 17.42 -16.70
C ASP A 63 -25.99 16.87 -18.01
N ALA A 64 -24.91 17.46 -18.51
CA ALA A 64 -24.22 16.96 -19.70
C ALA A 64 -23.64 15.55 -19.49
N ILE A 65 -23.07 15.27 -18.31
CA ILE A 65 -22.61 13.94 -17.93
C ILE A 65 -23.78 12.93 -17.88
N SER A 66 -24.91 13.33 -17.29
CA SER A 66 -26.12 12.50 -17.24
C SER A 66 -26.65 12.18 -18.64
N ASP A 67 -26.67 13.15 -19.54
CA ASP A 67 -27.09 12.97 -20.93
C ASP A 67 -26.14 12.04 -21.69
N LEU A 68 -24.83 12.22 -21.53
CA LEU A 68 -23.83 11.34 -22.12
C LEU A 68 -24.00 9.90 -21.61
N TYR A 69 -24.14 9.70 -20.29
CA TYR A 69 -24.37 8.38 -19.70
C TYR A 69 -25.60 7.68 -20.31
N ASN A 70 -26.71 8.41 -20.45
CA ASN A 70 -27.94 7.86 -21.03
C ASN A 70 -27.77 7.51 -22.53
N LYS A 71 -27.07 8.35 -23.29
CA LYS A 71 -26.72 8.08 -24.70
C LYS A 71 -25.84 6.84 -24.81
N THR A 72 -24.80 6.72 -24.00
CA THR A 72 -23.91 5.56 -23.95
C THR A 72 -24.70 4.29 -23.62
N ARG A 73 -25.54 4.30 -22.58
CA ARG A 73 -26.34 3.12 -22.20
C ARG A 73 -27.28 2.68 -23.34
N LEU A 74 -27.86 3.63 -24.06
CA LEU A 74 -28.70 3.33 -25.23
C LEU A 74 -27.89 2.77 -26.39
N LEU A 75 -26.67 3.27 -26.62
CA LEU A 75 -25.75 2.76 -27.63
C LEU A 75 -25.39 1.28 -27.36
N PHE A 76 -24.96 0.96 -26.14
CA PHE A 76 -24.66 -0.42 -25.74
C PHE A 76 -25.86 -1.35 -25.90
N LYS A 77 -27.05 -0.89 -25.49
CA LYS A 77 -28.30 -1.62 -25.66
C LYS A 77 -28.64 -1.87 -27.14
N LYS A 78 -28.43 -0.88 -28.02
CA LYS A 78 -28.64 -1.02 -29.47
C LYS A 78 -27.66 -2.02 -30.10
N SER A 79 -26.45 -2.07 -29.58
CA SER A 79 -25.40 -3.01 -29.98
C SER A 79 -25.54 -4.41 -29.36
N ASN A 80 -26.63 -4.66 -28.60
CA ASN A 80 -26.89 -5.93 -27.92
C ASN A 80 -25.75 -6.37 -26.98
N ILE A 81 -25.15 -5.40 -26.29
CA ILE A 81 -24.13 -5.59 -25.25
C ILE A 81 -24.70 -5.10 -23.91
N ASP A 82 -24.57 -5.93 -22.88
CA ASP A 82 -24.96 -5.54 -21.52
C ASP A 82 -24.08 -4.39 -21.02
N PHE A 83 -24.72 -3.39 -20.41
CA PHE A 83 -24.04 -2.20 -19.92
C PHE A 83 -23.67 -2.38 -18.45
N ASP A 84 -22.39 -2.53 -18.19
CA ASP A 84 -21.78 -2.56 -16.86
C ASP A 84 -21.29 -1.16 -16.49
N ASN A 85 -21.82 -0.59 -15.40
CA ASN A 85 -21.46 0.77 -14.97
C ASN A 85 -19.96 0.91 -14.66
N HIS A 86 -19.32 -0.12 -14.14
CA HIS A 86 -17.90 -0.05 -13.83
C HIS A 86 -17.07 -0.07 -15.12
N TRP A 87 -17.26 -1.10 -15.95
CA TRP A 87 -16.42 -1.34 -17.12
C TRP A 87 -16.75 -0.47 -18.32
N ASN A 88 -18.01 -0.07 -18.50
CA ASN A 88 -18.45 0.68 -19.68
C ASN A 88 -18.64 2.18 -19.41
N TRP A 89 -18.43 2.63 -18.17
CA TRP A 89 -18.54 4.04 -17.82
C TRP A 89 -17.40 4.53 -16.93
N ILE A 90 -17.22 3.94 -15.74
CA ILE A 90 -16.19 4.39 -14.81
C ILE A 90 -14.76 4.20 -15.36
N VAL A 91 -14.48 3.05 -15.99
CA VAL A 91 -13.16 2.80 -16.60
C VAL A 91 -12.86 3.75 -17.78
N PRO A 92 -13.76 3.97 -18.75
CA PRO A 92 -13.59 5.00 -19.77
C PRO A 92 -13.32 6.41 -19.22
N TRP A 93 -14.06 6.85 -18.20
CA TRP A 93 -13.79 8.15 -17.54
C TRP A 93 -12.38 8.21 -16.95
N ARG A 94 -11.96 7.14 -16.29
CA ARG A 94 -10.61 6.99 -15.73
C ARG A 94 -9.51 7.02 -16.80
N GLN A 95 -9.80 6.59 -18.02
CA GLN A 95 -8.87 6.67 -19.15
C GLN A 95 -8.86 8.08 -19.74
N ALA A 96 -10.03 8.68 -19.99
CA ALA A 96 -10.13 10.00 -20.60
C ALA A 96 -9.45 11.14 -19.80
N ILE A 97 -9.27 10.96 -18.48
CA ILE A 97 -8.60 11.93 -17.59
C ILE A 97 -7.18 11.52 -17.16
N CYS A 98 -6.61 10.48 -17.78
CA CYS A 98 -5.20 10.16 -17.57
C CYS A 98 -4.27 11.18 -18.25
N PHE A 99 -3.03 11.30 -17.78
CA PHE A 99 -2.09 12.27 -18.35
C PHE A 99 -1.77 12.00 -19.82
N GLU A 100 -1.82 10.75 -20.27
CA GLU A 100 -1.70 10.39 -21.69
C GLU A 100 -2.81 11.06 -22.52
N SER A 101 -4.08 10.85 -22.16
CA SER A 101 -5.22 11.49 -22.83
C SER A 101 -5.20 13.02 -22.69
N LEU A 102 -4.73 13.57 -21.56
CA LEU A 102 -4.59 15.02 -21.41
C LEU A 102 -3.47 15.59 -22.31
N SER A 103 -2.39 14.83 -22.55
CA SER A 103 -1.36 15.24 -23.51
C SER A 103 -1.85 15.22 -24.95
N GLU A 104 -2.69 14.24 -25.33
CA GLU A 104 -3.33 14.23 -26.66
C GLU A 104 -4.20 15.48 -26.88
N LEU A 105 -4.97 15.89 -25.86
CA LEU A 105 -5.76 17.12 -25.88
C LEU A 105 -4.89 18.39 -25.99
N ALA A 106 -3.63 18.31 -25.52
CA ALA A 106 -2.63 19.36 -25.68
C ALA A 106 -1.86 19.26 -27.02
N ASN A 107 -2.31 18.45 -27.99
CA ASN A 107 -1.60 18.15 -29.25
C ASN A 107 -0.19 17.58 -29.02
N ASP A 108 -0.05 16.72 -28.01
CA ASP A 108 1.20 16.12 -27.56
C ASP A 108 2.25 17.14 -27.08
N ASP A 109 1.84 18.39 -26.83
CA ASP A 109 2.70 19.41 -26.22
C ASP A 109 2.71 19.25 -24.69
N VAL A 110 3.45 18.24 -24.24
CA VAL A 110 3.68 17.94 -22.82
C VAL A 110 4.20 19.16 -22.06
N LYS A 111 5.02 20.01 -22.70
CA LYS A 111 5.55 21.20 -22.05
C LYS A 111 4.43 22.19 -21.72
N THR A 112 3.56 22.48 -22.69
CA THR A 112 2.41 23.35 -22.48
C THR A 112 1.48 22.78 -21.40
N LEU A 113 1.18 21.48 -21.47
CA LEU A 113 0.39 20.79 -20.45
C LEU A 113 0.99 20.99 -19.04
N ILE A 114 2.27 20.67 -18.85
CA ILE A 114 2.93 20.79 -17.54
C ILE A 114 2.92 22.24 -17.05
N THR A 115 3.21 23.21 -17.93
CA THR A 115 3.23 24.62 -17.55
C THR A 115 1.88 25.20 -17.17
N SER A 116 0.78 24.52 -17.54
CA SER A 116 -0.58 24.90 -17.11
C SER A 116 -0.86 24.52 -15.65
N PHE A 117 -0.15 23.54 -15.10
CA PHE A 117 -0.24 23.19 -13.68
C PHE A 117 0.63 24.10 -12.81
N HIS A 118 0.33 24.10 -11.51
CA HIS A 118 1.10 24.86 -10.52
C HIS A 118 2.61 24.53 -10.56
N PRO A 119 3.52 25.52 -10.52
CA PRO A 119 4.97 25.28 -10.67
C PRO A 119 5.59 24.23 -9.76
N LYS A 120 5.07 24.07 -8.54
CA LYS A 120 5.53 23.04 -7.59
C LYS A 120 5.30 21.60 -8.07
N SER A 121 4.36 21.34 -8.98
CA SER A 121 4.11 19.99 -9.50
C SER A 121 4.99 19.65 -10.71
N HIS A 122 5.69 20.62 -11.31
CA HIS A 122 6.38 20.45 -12.59
C HIS A 122 7.41 19.33 -12.55
N THR A 123 8.26 19.29 -11.51
CA THR A 123 9.28 18.23 -11.35
C THR A 123 8.65 16.84 -11.38
N ALA A 124 7.54 16.66 -10.66
CA ALA A 124 6.87 15.38 -10.57
C ALA A 124 6.15 15.00 -11.88
N LEU A 125 5.50 15.96 -12.53
CA LEU A 125 4.85 15.73 -13.83
C LEU A 125 5.88 15.39 -14.92
N ILE A 126 7.02 16.09 -14.97
CA ILE A 126 8.12 15.76 -15.89
C ILE A 126 8.54 14.29 -15.71
N ALA A 127 8.76 13.87 -14.46
CA ALA A 127 9.16 12.50 -14.18
C ALA A 127 8.08 11.45 -14.52
N ILE A 128 6.80 11.78 -14.40
CA ILE A 128 5.70 10.89 -14.83
C ILE A 128 5.82 10.58 -16.32
N PHE A 129 6.00 11.60 -17.16
CA PHE A 129 6.18 11.43 -18.60
C PHE A 129 7.53 10.76 -18.94
N ASP A 130 8.62 11.15 -18.29
CA ASP A 130 9.96 10.56 -18.52
C ASP A 130 9.99 9.06 -18.19
N HIS A 131 9.17 8.61 -17.25
CA HIS A 131 9.07 7.20 -16.85
C HIS A 131 7.96 6.41 -17.56
N GLY A 132 7.21 7.02 -18.49
CA GLY A 132 6.12 6.36 -19.22
C GLY A 132 4.94 5.97 -18.33
N LEU A 133 4.64 6.81 -17.32
CA LEU A 133 3.58 6.56 -16.33
C LEU A 133 2.26 7.26 -16.67
N GLU A 134 2.24 8.12 -17.68
CA GLU A 134 1.14 9.01 -18.05
C GLU A 134 -0.17 8.27 -18.34
N GLY A 135 -0.13 7.05 -18.89
CA GLY A 135 -1.31 6.21 -19.13
C GLY A 135 -1.93 5.60 -17.86
N TYR A 136 -1.17 5.58 -16.75
CA TYR A 136 -1.58 5.00 -15.47
C TYR A 136 -1.98 6.06 -14.43
N MET A 137 -1.55 7.31 -14.65
CA MET A 137 -1.71 8.43 -13.74
C MET A 137 -2.88 9.31 -14.16
N ARG A 138 -3.77 9.66 -13.22
CA ARG A 138 -5.00 10.41 -13.47
C ARG A 138 -4.98 11.75 -12.76
N TRP A 139 -5.55 12.76 -13.41
CA TRP A 139 -5.76 14.07 -12.82
C TRP A 139 -7.16 14.18 -12.21
N TYR A 140 -7.25 14.74 -11.00
CA TYR A 140 -8.51 15.12 -10.37
C TYR A 140 -8.48 16.62 -10.06
N PRO A 141 -9.49 17.36 -10.50
CA PRO A 141 -9.66 18.78 -10.15
C PRO A 141 -9.72 18.98 -8.64
N TRP A 142 -9.07 20.04 -8.16
CA TRP A 142 -9.01 20.33 -6.73
C TRP A 142 -10.39 20.60 -6.13
N ARG A 143 -11.27 21.20 -6.93
CA ARG A 143 -12.64 21.58 -6.53
C ARG A 143 -13.54 20.38 -6.23
N TRP A 144 -13.13 19.16 -6.59
CA TRP A 144 -13.90 17.95 -6.30
C TRP A 144 -13.72 17.49 -4.85
N PHE A 145 -12.73 18.02 -4.13
CA PHE A 145 -12.45 17.68 -2.74
C PHE A 145 -13.11 18.67 -1.78
N SER A 146 -13.52 18.17 -0.62
CA SER A 146 -14.15 18.97 0.43
C SER A 146 -13.72 18.50 1.82
N ASP A 147 -13.79 19.41 2.80
CA ASP A 147 -13.63 19.09 4.22
C ASP A 147 -12.31 18.33 4.56
N LEU A 148 -11.14 18.94 4.27
CA LEU A 148 -9.84 18.37 4.61
C LEU A 148 -9.66 18.21 6.13
N VAL A 149 -9.44 16.98 6.58
CA VAL A 149 -9.16 16.62 7.97
C VAL A 149 -7.75 16.07 8.07
N PHE A 150 -6.91 16.66 8.93
CA PHE A 150 -5.58 16.11 9.16
C PHE A 150 -5.66 14.73 9.84
N LEU A 151 -5.10 13.70 9.21
CA LEU A 151 -5.07 12.33 9.73
C LEU A 151 -3.76 12.01 10.43
N GLY A 152 -2.66 12.58 9.95
CA GLY A 152 -1.35 12.40 10.57
C GLY A 152 -0.22 12.91 9.67
N ALA A 153 0.95 13.09 10.27
CA ALA A 153 2.18 13.37 9.57
C ALA A 153 3.28 12.44 10.09
N GLY A 154 3.97 11.77 9.17
CA GLY A 154 5.23 11.10 9.48
C GLY A 154 6.41 12.06 9.32
N GLY A 155 7.64 11.55 9.45
CA GLY A 155 8.85 12.35 9.23
C GLY A 155 9.01 12.89 7.79
N PHE A 156 8.13 12.52 6.86
CA PHE A 156 8.35 12.70 5.42
C PHE A 156 7.14 13.18 4.60
N SER A 157 5.91 13.13 5.13
CA SER A 157 4.73 13.66 4.44
C SER A 157 3.53 13.73 5.40
N ALA A 158 2.66 14.72 5.16
CA ALA A 158 1.37 14.84 5.82
C ALA A 158 0.27 14.15 5.00
N VAL A 159 -0.68 13.54 5.71
CA VAL A 159 -1.84 12.86 5.16
C VAL A 159 -3.11 13.50 5.71
N TYR A 160 -4.04 13.76 4.81
CA TYR A 160 -5.35 14.33 5.09
C TYR A 160 -6.42 13.35 4.63
N GLY A 161 -7.57 13.36 5.30
CA GLY A 161 -8.80 12.73 4.84
C GLY A 161 -9.69 13.80 4.21
N SER A 162 -10.46 13.43 3.19
CA SER A 162 -11.39 14.33 2.52
C SER A 162 -12.50 13.52 1.87
N ASP A 163 -13.66 14.14 1.67
CA ASP A 163 -14.67 13.63 0.76
C ASP A 163 -14.39 14.14 -0.66
N VAL A 164 -14.32 13.24 -1.63
CA VAL A 164 -14.31 13.56 -3.06
C VAL A 164 -15.70 13.33 -3.67
N ILE A 165 -16.13 14.25 -4.53
CA ILE A 165 -17.34 14.14 -5.34
C ILE A 165 -16.92 13.99 -6.79
N LEU A 166 -17.14 12.80 -7.37
CA LEU A 166 -16.87 12.55 -8.78
C LEU A 166 -18.14 12.86 -9.59
N PRO A 167 -18.13 13.87 -10.47
CA PRO A 167 -19.32 14.26 -11.23
C PRO A 167 -19.92 13.12 -12.07
N TYR A 168 -19.07 12.19 -12.51
CA TYR A 168 -19.40 11.04 -13.34
C TYR A 168 -19.73 9.75 -12.58
N ASP A 169 -19.72 9.75 -11.25
CA ASP A 169 -20.10 8.55 -10.50
C ASP A 169 -21.55 8.15 -10.83
N ALA A 170 -21.72 6.89 -11.27
CA ALA A 170 -23.02 6.36 -11.60
C ALA A 170 -23.92 6.41 -10.35
N PRO A 171 -25.09 7.08 -10.41
CA PRO A 171 -25.89 7.30 -9.23
C PRO A 171 -26.43 5.99 -8.68
N GLU A 172 -26.29 5.80 -7.36
CA GLU A 172 -27.06 4.78 -6.65
C GLU A 172 -28.57 5.03 -6.81
N LYS A 173 -29.37 4.00 -6.60
CA LYS A 173 -30.83 4.09 -6.74
C LYS A 173 -31.39 5.24 -5.88
N GLY A 174 -31.93 6.26 -6.55
CA GLY A 174 -32.52 7.45 -5.91
C GLY A 174 -31.56 8.63 -5.71
N LYS A 175 -30.28 8.50 -6.07
CA LYS A 175 -29.30 9.61 -6.09
C LYS A 175 -29.19 10.22 -7.48
N ARG A 176 -28.62 11.42 -7.58
CA ARG A 176 -28.29 12.11 -8.84
C ARG A 176 -26.78 12.09 -9.06
N PHE A 177 -26.34 12.27 -10.30
CA PHE A 177 -24.91 12.50 -10.61
C PHE A 177 -24.36 13.68 -9.79
N GLY A 178 -23.07 13.63 -9.45
CA GLY A 178 -22.40 14.69 -8.68
C GLY A 178 -22.89 14.86 -7.23
N THR A 179 -23.61 13.89 -6.66
CA THR A 179 -24.06 13.94 -5.25
C THR A 179 -23.42 12.89 -4.35
N GLN A 180 -22.77 11.89 -4.94
CA GLN A 180 -22.10 10.83 -4.18
C GLN A 180 -20.76 11.34 -3.65
N ARG A 181 -20.57 11.21 -2.34
CA ARG A 181 -19.30 11.47 -1.67
C ARG A 181 -18.55 10.16 -1.45
N ARG A 182 -17.25 10.17 -1.67
CA ARG A 182 -16.35 9.06 -1.33
C ARG A 182 -15.23 9.56 -0.44
N ALA A 183 -15.01 8.86 0.67
CA ALA A 183 -13.89 9.18 1.54
C ALA A 183 -12.58 8.75 0.87
N VAL A 184 -11.61 9.66 0.85
CA VAL A 184 -10.27 9.44 0.30
C VAL A 184 -9.21 9.98 1.26
N ALA A 185 -8.00 9.44 1.13
CA ALA A 185 -6.80 9.97 1.77
C ALA A 185 -5.97 10.76 0.76
N LEU A 186 -5.54 11.96 1.13
CA LEU A 186 -4.68 12.85 0.35
C LEU A 186 -3.32 12.91 1.02
N LYS A 187 -2.29 12.37 0.36
CA LYS A 187 -0.91 12.37 0.84
C LYS A 187 -0.09 13.38 0.05
N ILE A 188 0.59 14.30 0.73
CA ILE A 188 1.46 15.28 0.07
C ILE A 188 2.65 14.57 -0.59
N VAL A 189 2.92 14.95 -1.84
CA VAL A 189 4.02 14.47 -2.67
C VAL A 189 5.15 15.48 -2.64
N ASP A 190 6.37 14.99 -2.40
CA ASP A 190 7.61 15.72 -2.59
C ASP A 190 8.34 15.13 -3.81
N ASP A 191 9.38 15.83 -4.30
CA ASP A 191 10.16 15.39 -5.47
C ASP A 191 10.79 13.99 -5.32
N LYS A 192 10.86 13.45 -4.10
CA LYS A 192 11.47 12.15 -3.77
C LYS A 192 10.44 11.02 -3.67
N ILE A 193 9.15 11.33 -3.65
CA ILE A 193 8.01 10.40 -3.72
C ILE A 193 7.82 9.85 -5.15
N LEU A 194 8.55 10.34 -6.16
CA LEU A 194 8.51 9.78 -7.52
C LEU A 194 8.87 8.30 -7.61
N ASN A 195 9.76 7.84 -6.74
CA ASN A 195 10.05 6.42 -6.62
C ASN A 195 8.85 5.66 -6.05
N GLU A 196 8.21 6.19 -5.00
CA GLU A 196 6.96 5.63 -4.48
C GLU A 196 5.88 5.57 -5.57
N ILE A 197 5.72 6.63 -6.38
CA ILE A 197 4.76 6.70 -7.50
C ILE A 197 5.10 5.67 -8.60
N THR A 198 6.38 5.57 -8.98
CA THR A 198 6.86 4.63 -10.01
C THR A 198 6.71 3.17 -9.57
N VAL A 199 7.10 2.86 -8.32
CA VAL A 199 6.96 1.51 -7.77
C VAL A 199 5.49 1.20 -7.58
N GLN A 200 4.71 2.07 -6.93
CA GLN A 200 3.29 1.84 -6.69
C GLN A 200 2.53 1.60 -7.99
N SER A 201 2.72 2.43 -9.01
CA SER A 201 2.04 2.26 -10.31
C SER A 201 2.35 0.93 -11.00
N LYS A 202 3.54 0.35 -10.79
CA LYS A 202 3.94 -0.95 -11.32
C LYS A 202 3.59 -2.11 -10.38
N ALA A 203 3.49 -1.85 -9.08
CA ALA A 203 3.45 -2.83 -7.99
C ALA A 203 2.11 -2.97 -7.28
N PHE A 204 1.03 -3.18 -8.03
CA PHE A 204 -0.29 -3.57 -7.47
C PHE A 204 -1.16 -2.44 -6.94
N VAL A 205 -0.93 -1.20 -7.35
CA VAL A 205 -1.65 -0.04 -6.78
C VAL A 205 -2.87 0.38 -7.61
N ALA A 206 -3.41 -0.52 -8.42
CA ALA A 206 -4.71 -0.31 -9.07
C ALA A 206 -5.88 -0.25 -8.04
N LEU A 207 -5.70 -0.75 -6.81
CA LEU A 207 -6.76 -0.78 -5.80
C LEU A 207 -6.73 0.40 -4.81
N LEU A 208 -5.55 0.89 -4.42
CA LEU A 208 -5.46 1.96 -3.42
C LEU A 208 -5.17 3.35 -3.99
N PHE A 209 -4.60 3.48 -5.19
CA PHE A 209 -4.28 4.79 -5.76
C PHE A 209 -5.25 5.17 -6.86
N HIS A 210 -5.84 6.35 -6.71
CA HIS A 210 -6.85 6.84 -7.63
C HIS A 210 -6.27 7.81 -8.66
N GLY A 211 -5.26 8.59 -8.28
CA GLY A 211 -4.62 9.60 -9.13
C GLY A 211 -3.99 10.72 -8.32
N MET A 212 -3.88 11.89 -8.92
CA MET A 212 -3.20 13.06 -8.35
C MET A 212 -4.07 14.31 -8.43
N THR A 213 -3.80 15.25 -7.53
CA THR A 213 -4.37 16.61 -7.53
C THR A 213 -3.31 17.58 -7.03
N VAL A 214 -3.50 18.88 -7.27
CA VAL A 214 -2.72 19.95 -6.62
C VAL A 214 -3.65 20.72 -5.70
N CYS A 215 -3.19 21.02 -4.48
CA CYS A 215 -3.90 21.92 -3.60
C CYS A 215 -3.79 23.36 -4.11
N GLU A 216 -4.89 23.99 -4.51
CA GLU A 216 -4.89 25.37 -5.03
C GLU A 216 -4.28 26.38 -4.04
N SER A 217 -4.51 26.21 -2.73
CA SER A 217 -4.07 27.18 -1.73
C SER A 217 -2.58 27.11 -1.39
N THR A 218 -1.98 25.91 -1.44
CA THR A 218 -0.57 25.72 -1.05
C THR A 218 0.33 25.40 -2.25
N GLY A 219 -0.26 24.98 -3.36
CA GLY A 219 0.43 24.45 -4.53
C GLY A 219 1.04 23.06 -4.31
N ASP A 220 0.74 22.40 -3.19
CA ASP A 220 1.32 21.09 -2.90
C ASP A 220 0.66 20.03 -3.77
N LEU A 221 1.48 19.21 -4.42
CA LEU A 221 1.03 18.04 -5.17
C LEU A 221 0.61 16.96 -4.19
N MET A 222 -0.49 16.26 -4.46
CA MET A 222 -1.05 15.25 -3.58
C MET A 222 -1.43 13.98 -4.34
N MET A 223 -1.12 12.83 -3.75
CA MET A 223 -1.64 11.53 -4.17
C MET A 223 -3.01 11.31 -3.55
N ILE A 224 -3.93 10.81 -4.35
CA ILE A 224 -5.28 10.44 -3.93
C ILE A 224 -5.29 8.94 -3.73
N LEU A 225 -5.57 8.53 -2.50
CA LEU A 225 -5.55 7.16 -2.05
C LEU A 225 -6.91 6.76 -1.47
N THR A 226 -7.22 5.47 -1.46
CA THR A 226 -8.36 4.94 -0.71
C THR A 226 -8.14 5.19 0.79
N LEU A 227 -9.17 5.68 1.47
CA LEU A 227 -9.10 5.89 2.91
C LEU A 227 -9.19 4.55 3.65
N ALA A 228 -8.15 4.20 4.41
CA ALA A 228 -8.15 3.03 5.27
C ALA A 228 -8.91 3.31 6.58
N GLU A 229 -10.24 3.16 6.54
CA GLU A 229 -11.12 3.38 7.71
C GLU A 229 -10.76 2.49 8.90
N ASP A 230 -10.31 1.26 8.62
CA ASP A 230 -9.84 0.31 9.63
C ASP A 230 -8.44 0.64 10.19
N GLY A 231 -7.78 1.66 9.62
CA GLY A 231 -6.45 2.10 10.00
C GLY A 231 -5.36 1.13 9.50
N ASN A 232 -4.31 0.97 10.30
CA ASN A 232 -3.18 0.09 9.99
C ASN A 232 -3.14 -1.16 10.87
N LEU A 233 -2.33 -2.13 10.46
CA LEU A 233 -2.20 -3.42 11.14
C LEU A 233 -1.71 -3.25 12.60
N ASN A 234 -0.87 -2.26 12.87
CA ASN A 234 -0.43 -1.94 14.24
C ASN A 234 -1.63 -1.68 15.16
N ARG A 235 -2.57 -0.81 14.74
CA ARG A 235 -3.80 -0.53 15.49
C ARG A 235 -4.68 -1.77 15.63
N GLN A 236 -4.77 -2.59 14.58
CA GLN A 236 -5.56 -3.83 14.62
C GLN A 236 -5.01 -4.83 15.64
N ILE A 237 -3.69 -5.04 15.65
CA ILE A 237 -3.01 -5.90 16.64
C ILE A 237 -3.33 -5.42 18.06
N GLN A 238 -3.25 -4.11 18.33
CA GLN A 238 -3.55 -3.55 19.66
C GLN A 238 -5.00 -3.77 20.11
N LYS A 239 -5.98 -3.61 19.19
CA LYS A 239 -7.42 -3.71 19.49
C LYS A 239 -7.88 -5.12 19.85
N THR A 240 -7.32 -6.16 19.22
CA THR A 240 -7.90 -7.51 19.29
C THR A 240 -7.22 -8.40 20.33
N HIS A 241 -8.02 -9.07 21.17
CA HIS A 241 -7.61 -10.22 22.02
C HIS A 241 -8.05 -11.58 21.44
N LYS A 242 -8.72 -11.57 20.28
CA LYS A 242 -9.42 -12.71 19.68
C LYS A 242 -9.24 -12.72 18.15
N THR A 243 -8.00 -12.76 17.68
CA THR A 243 -7.75 -13.03 16.25
C THR A 243 -7.76 -14.53 16.05
N SER A 244 -8.59 -15.03 15.13
CA SER A 244 -8.59 -16.46 14.78
C SER A 244 -7.33 -16.80 14.00
N PHE A 245 -6.90 -18.05 14.06
CA PHE A 245 -5.78 -18.52 13.24
C PHE A 245 -6.06 -18.32 11.75
N ALA A 246 -7.30 -18.57 11.32
CA ALA A 246 -7.72 -18.32 9.95
C ALA A 246 -7.47 -16.87 9.52
N LYS A 247 -7.79 -15.89 10.37
CA LYS A 247 -7.54 -14.47 10.07
C LYS A 247 -6.04 -14.15 10.02
N ILE A 248 -5.23 -14.69 10.93
CA ILE A 248 -3.77 -14.50 10.88
C ILE A 248 -3.17 -15.13 9.63
N ALA A 249 -3.58 -16.35 9.29
CA ALA A 249 -3.11 -17.03 8.10
C ALA A 249 -3.50 -16.25 6.83
N ASP A 250 -4.72 -15.71 6.76
CA ASP A 250 -5.17 -14.86 5.66
C ASP A 250 -4.31 -13.59 5.53
N ILE A 251 -4.05 -12.89 6.64
CA ILE A 251 -3.14 -11.72 6.66
C ILE A 251 -1.77 -12.10 6.11
N VAL A 252 -1.16 -13.15 6.65
CA VAL A 252 0.20 -13.56 6.26
C VAL A 252 0.25 -14.01 4.81
N THR A 253 -0.73 -14.78 4.34
CA THR A 253 -0.82 -15.22 2.95
C THR A 253 -0.93 -14.04 1.99
N ARG A 254 -1.79 -13.05 2.29
CA ARG A 254 -1.95 -11.85 1.44
C ARG A 254 -0.66 -11.03 1.41
N LEU A 255 -0.06 -10.75 2.57
CA LEU A 255 1.20 -9.99 2.64
C LEU A 255 2.35 -10.71 1.92
N ALA A 256 2.44 -12.04 2.06
CA ALA A 256 3.45 -12.86 1.42
C ALA A 256 3.31 -12.84 -0.11
N PHE A 257 2.09 -12.95 -0.66
CA PHE A 257 1.89 -12.87 -2.11
C PHE A 257 2.09 -11.45 -2.67
N ASN A 258 1.63 -10.41 -1.97
CA ASN A 258 1.95 -9.03 -2.35
C ASN A 258 3.47 -8.80 -2.42
N LEU A 259 4.21 -9.35 -1.45
CA LEU A 259 5.65 -9.24 -1.40
C LEU A 259 6.33 -10.09 -2.49
N ALA A 260 5.85 -11.31 -2.75
CA ALA A 260 6.33 -12.17 -3.82
C ALA A 260 6.18 -11.48 -5.18
N SER A 261 5.03 -10.87 -5.46
CA SER A 261 4.87 -10.15 -6.70
C SER A 261 5.76 -8.91 -6.82
N LEU A 262 5.99 -8.17 -5.72
CA LEU A 262 6.97 -7.07 -5.72
C LEU A 262 8.39 -7.58 -6.05
N HIS A 263 8.76 -8.73 -5.49
CA HIS A 263 10.08 -9.34 -5.67
C HIS A 263 10.25 -9.94 -7.07
N ASP A 264 9.31 -10.78 -7.50
CA ASP A 264 9.45 -11.65 -8.67
C ASP A 264 8.95 -11.00 -9.97
N ASP A 265 7.81 -10.29 -9.93
CA ASP A 265 7.22 -9.67 -11.13
C ASP A 265 7.87 -8.31 -11.46
N ILE A 266 8.38 -7.60 -10.44
CA ILE A 266 8.82 -6.21 -10.55
C ILE A 266 10.32 -6.06 -10.29
N GLY A 267 10.93 -6.99 -9.54
CA GLY A 267 12.36 -6.99 -9.25
C GLY A 267 12.78 -5.94 -8.23
N MET A 268 11.89 -5.58 -7.29
CA MET A 268 12.14 -4.53 -6.30
C MET A 268 12.03 -5.05 -4.87
N CYS A 269 12.78 -4.45 -3.94
CA CYS A 269 12.61 -4.64 -2.50
C CYS A 269 11.75 -3.52 -1.91
N HIS A 270 10.99 -3.76 -0.85
CA HIS A 270 10.22 -2.72 -0.14
C HIS A 270 11.08 -1.90 0.85
N ARG A 271 11.92 -2.57 1.65
CA ARG A 271 12.88 -1.98 2.61
C ARG A 271 12.30 -1.20 3.80
N ASN A 272 10.97 -1.11 3.94
CA ASN A 272 10.31 -0.40 5.05
C ASN A 272 9.02 -1.10 5.52
N ILE A 273 9.04 -2.43 5.55
CA ILE A 273 7.91 -3.23 5.99
C ILE A 273 7.82 -3.17 7.51
N HIS A 274 6.71 -2.63 8.01
CA HIS A 274 6.36 -2.67 9.41
C HIS A 274 4.84 -2.53 9.59
N SER A 275 4.32 -2.84 10.78
CA SER A 275 2.87 -2.93 11.02
C SER A 275 2.11 -1.60 10.81
N GLU A 276 2.78 -0.45 10.84
CA GLU A 276 2.16 0.84 10.49
C GLU A 276 2.09 1.13 8.98
N ASN A 277 2.88 0.42 8.16
CA ASN A 277 2.91 0.51 6.69
C ASN A 277 2.10 -0.61 6.04
N ILE A 278 1.18 -1.21 6.82
CA ILE A 278 0.20 -2.18 6.33
C ILE A 278 -1.17 -1.58 6.61
N LEU A 279 -1.85 -1.09 5.57
CA LEU A 279 -3.20 -0.55 5.69
C LEU A 279 -4.23 -1.68 5.65
N CYS A 280 -5.29 -1.50 6.42
CA CYS A 280 -6.45 -2.38 6.45
C CYS A 280 -7.60 -1.67 5.74
N VAL A 281 -8.11 -2.27 4.66
CA VAL A 281 -9.17 -1.69 3.81
C VAL A 281 -10.10 -2.82 3.40
N ASP A 282 -11.40 -2.73 3.70
CA ASP A 282 -12.42 -3.71 3.28
C ASP A 282 -12.04 -5.19 3.57
N GLU A 283 -11.60 -5.48 4.81
CA GLU A 283 -11.11 -6.81 5.24
C GLU A 283 -9.82 -7.30 4.54
N ASP A 284 -9.21 -6.45 3.73
CA ASP A 284 -7.96 -6.67 3.01
C ASP A 284 -6.76 -5.99 3.68
N TYR A 285 -5.54 -6.39 3.28
CA TYR A 285 -4.28 -5.87 3.84
C TYR A 285 -3.29 -5.51 2.74
N PHE A 286 -2.86 -4.26 2.74
CA PHE A 286 -2.01 -3.70 1.69
C PHE A 286 -0.73 -3.11 2.25
N LEU A 287 0.41 -3.48 1.65
CA LEU A 287 1.68 -2.79 1.87
C LEU A 287 1.62 -1.40 1.23
N VAL A 288 2.10 -0.39 1.95
CA VAL A 288 2.18 0.99 1.50
C VAL A 288 3.55 1.58 1.83
N ASP A 289 3.82 2.79 1.33
CA ASP A 289 5.08 3.53 1.56
C ASP A 289 6.31 2.86 0.92
N PHE A 290 6.25 2.74 -0.41
CA PHE A 290 7.32 2.23 -1.29
C PHE A 290 8.41 3.28 -1.56
N ARG A 291 8.50 4.35 -0.76
CA ARG A 291 9.50 5.41 -0.94
C ARG A 291 10.92 4.88 -0.95
N PHE A 292 11.18 3.87 -0.12
CA PHE A 292 12.48 3.23 0.01
C PHE A 292 12.68 2.06 -0.94
N SER A 293 11.73 1.77 -1.82
CA SER A 293 11.82 0.63 -2.70
C SER A 293 12.88 0.81 -3.77
N THR A 294 13.74 -0.17 -3.99
CA THR A 294 14.69 -0.10 -5.11
C THR A 294 14.87 -1.48 -5.72
N SER A 295 15.47 -1.52 -6.91
CA SER A 295 15.83 -2.78 -7.56
C SER A 295 16.72 -3.63 -6.65
N THR A 296 16.58 -4.94 -6.76
CA THR A 296 17.45 -5.87 -6.05
C THR A 296 18.90 -5.65 -6.49
N ASN A 297 19.83 -5.54 -5.53
CA ASN A 297 21.27 -5.33 -5.74
C ASN A 297 21.69 -3.96 -6.31
N GLU A 298 20.81 -2.96 -6.39
CA GLU A 298 21.24 -1.60 -6.71
C GLU A 298 22.25 -1.06 -5.69
N ALA A 299 23.33 -0.47 -6.23
CA ALA A 299 24.54 -0.16 -5.49
C ALA A 299 24.28 0.67 -4.23
N SER A 300 25.07 0.35 -3.20
CA SER A 300 25.14 1.05 -1.92
C SER A 300 25.21 2.59 -2.02
N ASP A 301 25.54 3.18 -3.16
CA ASP A 301 25.73 4.62 -3.34
C ASP A 301 24.42 5.43 -3.38
N VAL A 302 23.35 4.92 -4.01
CA VAL A 302 22.00 5.54 -3.92
C VAL A 302 21.45 5.40 -2.50
N THR A 303 21.75 4.26 -1.86
CA THR A 303 21.40 3.98 -0.47
C THR A 303 22.19 4.88 0.50
N LYS A 304 23.47 5.18 0.23
CA LYS A 304 24.31 6.11 0.99
C LYS A 304 23.80 7.55 0.89
N GLN A 305 23.40 8.02 -0.31
CA GLN A 305 22.80 9.35 -0.45
C GLN A 305 21.46 9.46 0.29
N SER A 306 20.65 8.39 0.29
CA SER A 306 19.42 8.31 1.06
C SER A 306 19.70 8.31 2.58
N GLN A 307 20.67 7.52 3.05
CA GLN A 307 21.07 7.46 4.47
C GLN A 307 21.60 8.80 5.01
N VAL A 308 22.40 9.54 4.23
CA VAL A 308 22.91 10.87 4.62
C VAL A 308 21.79 11.91 4.77
N HIS A 309 20.69 11.74 4.03
CA HIS A 309 19.55 12.65 4.08
C HIS A 309 18.51 12.27 5.15
N TYR A 310 18.30 10.97 5.39
CA TYR A 310 17.23 10.44 6.25
C TYR A 310 17.70 9.96 7.64
N GLY A 311 19.02 9.87 7.89
CA GLY A 311 19.60 9.56 9.20
C GLY A 311 19.62 10.71 10.21
N LYS A 312 18.80 11.75 10.01
CA LYS A 312 18.67 12.89 10.93
C LYS A 312 17.55 12.62 11.92
N PHE A 313 17.93 12.26 13.14
CA PHE A 313 16.99 12.15 14.26
C PHE A 313 17.09 13.38 15.16
N LEU A 314 15.94 13.87 15.62
CA LEU A 314 15.84 14.91 16.65
C LEU A 314 15.96 14.23 18.01
N TYR A 315 17.08 14.45 18.71
CA TYR A 315 17.27 13.99 20.07
C TYR A 315 16.86 15.10 21.06
N PRO A 316 15.86 14.89 21.92
CA PRO A 316 15.57 15.84 22.98
C PRO A 316 16.76 15.87 23.96
N ILE A 317 17.28 17.07 24.24
CA ILE A 317 18.32 17.28 25.26
C ILE A 317 17.70 17.86 26.52
N SER A 318 18.32 17.58 27.66
CA SER A 318 17.83 17.88 29.01
C SER A 318 17.45 19.35 29.28
N ASN A 319 17.87 20.27 28.43
CA ASN A 319 17.56 21.70 28.54
C ASN A 319 16.33 22.14 27.72
N GLY A 320 15.50 21.20 27.24
CA GLY A 320 14.29 21.53 26.45
C GLY A 320 14.56 21.91 25.00
N GLY A 321 15.79 21.69 24.51
CA GLY A 321 16.16 21.83 23.09
C GLY A 321 16.18 20.48 22.37
N PHE A 322 16.36 20.52 21.05
CA PHE A 322 16.60 19.32 20.22
C PHE A 322 18.02 19.36 19.63
N LEU A 323 18.75 18.26 19.77
CA LEU A 323 20.05 18.05 19.15
C LEU A 323 19.84 17.31 17.83
N PHE A 324 20.35 17.89 16.74
CA PHE A 324 20.49 17.18 15.47
C PHE A 324 21.67 16.22 15.57
N ILE A 325 21.39 14.92 15.60
CA ILE A 325 22.44 13.91 15.46
C ILE A 325 22.33 13.31 14.06
N SER A 326 23.33 13.59 13.23
CA SER A 326 23.54 12.88 11.98
C SER A 326 24.38 11.65 12.27
N PHE A 327 23.75 10.49 12.47
CA PHE A 327 24.48 9.22 12.48
C PHE A 327 24.72 8.80 11.04
N PHE A 328 25.91 9.08 10.50
CA PHE A 328 26.35 8.44 9.26
C PHE A 328 26.28 6.92 9.44
N ASN A 329 25.57 6.22 8.54
CA ASN A 329 25.42 4.75 8.47
C ASN A 329 24.33 4.07 9.33
N LEU A 330 23.26 4.75 9.77
CA LEU A 330 22.09 4.03 10.28
C LEU A 330 21.36 3.31 9.12
N PRO A 331 21.03 2.01 9.26
CA PRO A 331 20.21 1.32 8.28
C PRO A 331 18.82 1.97 8.16
N LEU A 332 18.29 2.05 6.94
CA LEU A 332 16.92 2.47 6.65
C LEU A 332 15.95 1.41 7.22
N GLY A 333 14.89 1.88 7.87
CA GLY A 333 13.86 1.03 8.49
C GLY A 333 13.68 1.27 9.98
N ARG A 334 12.72 0.59 10.60
CA ARG A 334 12.52 0.61 12.06
C ARG A 334 13.34 -0.48 12.72
N VAL A 335 14.14 -0.13 13.72
CA VAL A 335 15.14 -1.01 14.39
C VAL A 335 14.72 -2.48 14.56
N PRO A 336 13.50 -2.83 15.01
CA PRO A 336 13.10 -4.24 15.19
C PRO A 336 12.87 -5.02 13.89
N TYR A 337 12.61 -4.32 12.79
CA TYR A 337 12.28 -4.90 11.47
C TYR A 337 13.51 -5.03 10.57
N ILE A 338 14.64 -4.42 10.96
CA ILE A 338 15.86 -4.39 10.15
C ILE A 338 16.60 -5.72 10.28
N ALA A 339 16.77 -6.41 9.15
CA ALA A 339 17.53 -7.64 9.07
C ALA A 339 19.03 -7.44 9.42
N PRO A 340 19.73 -8.46 9.94
CA PRO A 340 21.13 -8.31 10.36
C PRO A 340 22.09 -7.81 9.26
N GLU A 341 21.95 -8.29 8.03
CA GLU A 341 22.78 -7.92 6.89
C GLU A 341 22.57 -6.46 6.43
N VAL A 342 21.39 -5.89 6.72
CA VAL A 342 21.05 -4.51 6.37
C VAL A 342 21.90 -3.51 7.14
N LYS A 343 22.42 -3.89 8.31
CA LYS A 343 23.40 -3.11 9.06
C LYS A 343 24.68 -2.85 8.27
N ASN A 344 25.01 -3.74 7.34
CA ASN A 344 26.16 -3.59 6.44
C ASN A 344 25.78 -2.90 5.12
N GLY A 345 24.56 -2.34 5.03
CA GLY A 345 24.04 -1.70 3.83
C GLY A 345 23.60 -2.67 2.73
N ILE A 346 23.46 -3.96 3.04
CA ILE A 346 23.03 -5.00 2.09
C ILE A 346 21.52 -5.15 2.20
N TYR A 347 20.80 -4.77 1.16
CA TYR A 347 19.34 -4.94 1.08
C TYR A 347 19.00 -5.89 -0.07
N THR A 348 18.20 -6.90 0.24
CA THR A 348 17.72 -7.93 -0.70
C THR A 348 16.26 -8.25 -0.42
N GLU A 349 15.62 -9.03 -1.28
CA GLU A 349 14.27 -9.56 -1.06
C GLU A 349 14.18 -10.30 0.28
N LYS A 350 15.26 -10.98 0.66
CA LYS A 350 15.37 -11.71 1.92
C LYS A 350 15.35 -10.79 3.15
N SER A 351 15.74 -9.52 3.01
CA SER A 351 15.62 -8.53 4.08
C SER A 351 14.18 -8.09 4.32
N ASP A 352 13.34 -8.04 3.28
CA ASP A 352 11.89 -7.88 3.43
C ASP A 352 11.23 -9.10 4.07
N VAL A 353 11.69 -10.32 3.72
CA VAL A 353 11.21 -11.56 4.35
C VAL A 353 11.48 -11.55 5.87
N TYR A 354 12.62 -11.04 6.31
CA TYR A 354 12.90 -10.85 7.73
C TYR A 354 11.86 -9.93 8.37
N SER A 355 11.57 -8.79 7.74
CA SER A 355 10.54 -7.85 8.21
C SER A 355 9.15 -8.49 8.28
N LEU A 356 8.79 -9.34 7.31
CA LEU A 356 7.55 -10.14 7.34
C LEU A 356 7.56 -11.13 8.51
N GLY A 357 8.70 -11.76 8.82
CA GLY A 357 8.86 -12.61 10.01
C GLY A 357 8.56 -11.86 11.32
N ILE A 358 8.96 -10.60 11.41
CA ILE A 358 8.64 -9.73 12.55
C ILE A 358 7.13 -9.48 12.62
N ILE A 359 6.47 -9.19 11.50
CA ILE A 359 5.01 -9.05 11.44
C ILE A 359 4.29 -10.33 11.88
N MET A 360 4.72 -11.49 11.39
CA MET A 360 4.19 -12.80 11.79
C MET A 360 4.30 -13.01 13.31
N TRP A 361 5.46 -12.68 13.89
CA TRP A 361 5.65 -12.76 15.33
C TRP A 361 4.72 -11.78 16.08
N GLN A 362 4.57 -10.54 15.61
CA GLN A 362 3.68 -9.55 16.24
C GLN A 362 2.20 -9.97 16.20
N LEU A 363 1.75 -10.60 15.11
CA LEU A 363 0.39 -11.13 14.98
C LEU A 363 0.08 -12.17 16.06
N MET A 364 1.09 -12.97 16.45
CA MET A 364 0.96 -14.00 17.49
C MET A 364 1.24 -13.50 18.91
N SER A 365 2.26 -12.66 19.11
CA SER A 365 2.65 -12.17 20.42
C SER A 365 1.79 -11.00 20.90
N GLY A 366 1.16 -10.29 19.96
CA GLY A 366 0.42 -9.06 20.23
C GLY A 366 1.31 -7.90 20.69
N VAL A 367 2.63 -8.00 20.56
CA VAL A 367 3.60 -6.99 20.99
C VAL A 367 3.81 -5.97 19.89
N ILE A 368 3.66 -4.68 20.25
CA ILE A 368 3.98 -3.55 19.37
C ILE A 368 5.29 -2.92 19.82
N PHE A 369 6.13 -2.59 18.84
CA PHE A 369 7.38 -1.91 19.07
C PHE A 369 7.18 -0.39 19.16
N PRO A 370 7.59 0.26 20.28
CA PRO A 370 7.57 1.72 20.42
C PRO A 370 8.76 2.37 19.72
N SER A 371 9.02 3.64 20.02
CA SER A 371 10.19 4.35 19.51
C SER A 371 11.50 3.67 19.94
N PRO A 372 12.58 3.77 19.13
CA PRO A 372 13.85 3.11 19.42
C PRO A 372 14.43 3.43 20.81
N GLU A 373 14.19 4.64 21.32
CA GLU A 373 14.66 5.08 22.65
C GLU A 373 14.04 4.23 23.76
N ILE A 374 12.73 3.96 23.66
CA ILE A 374 12.01 3.15 24.64
C ILE A 374 12.47 1.70 24.58
N ILE A 375 12.68 1.17 23.38
CA ILE A 375 13.15 -0.22 23.22
C ILE A 375 14.56 -0.36 23.82
N THR A 376 15.45 0.57 23.50
CA THR A 376 16.85 0.54 23.97
C THR A 376 16.95 0.68 25.49
N ALA A 377 16.00 1.38 26.13
CA ALA A 377 15.95 1.48 27.59
C ALA A 377 15.70 0.13 28.28
N ASN A 378 14.99 -0.81 27.64
CA ASN A 378 14.85 -2.19 28.11
C ASN A 378 14.48 -3.15 26.96
N PRO A 379 15.48 -3.73 26.27
CA PRO A 379 15.24 -4.56 25.08
C PRO A 379 14.56 -5.90 25.42
N ASP A 380 14.67 -6.40 26.65
CA ASP A 380 14.12 -7.70 27.05
C ASP A 380 12.58 -7.73 26.96
N PHE A 381 11.92 -6.60 27.17
CA PHE A 381 10.47 -6.49 27.00
C PHE A 381 10.01 -6.60 25.54
N TYR A 382 10.91 -6.39 24.59
CA TYR A 382 10.64 -6.41 23.15
C TYR A 382 11.34 -7.56 22.44
N ARG A 383 12.03 -8.43 23.19
CA ARG A 383 12.70 -9.60 22.63
C ARG A 383 11.72 -10.53 21.89
N ILE A 384 12.17 -11.01 20.75
CA ILE A 384 11.50 -12.03 19.93
C ILE A 384 11.87 -13.41 20.49
N GLU A 385 10.86 -14.26 20.68
CA GLU A 385 10.97 -15.59 21.27
C GLU A 385 9.81 -16.48 20.84
N TRP A 386 9.90 -17.79 21.14
CA TRP A 386 8.79 -18.73 20.96
C TRP A 386 7.58 -18.25 21.77
N VAL A 387 6.39 -18.29 21.15
CA VAL A 387 5.13 -17.88 21.78
C VAL A 387 4.43 -19.14 22.27
N PRO A 388 4.23 -19.32 23.59
CA PRO A 388 3.53 -20.47 24.14
C PRO A 388 2.12 -20.63 23.56
N GLY A 389 1.71 -21.88 23.30
CA GLY A 389 0.38 -22.20 22.77
C GLY A 389 0.20 -21.96 21.26
N VAL A 390 1.21 -21.43 20.55
CA VAL A 390 1.18 -21.31 19.08
C VAL A 390 1.64 -22.61 18.43
N SER A 391 0.97 -23.03 17.35
CA SER A 391 1.31 -24.23 16.59
C SER A 391 2.77 -24.22 16.12
N ARG A 392 3.47 -25.33 16.31
CA ARG A 392 4.91 -25.47 16.02
C ARG A 392 5.30 -25.05 14.61
N TRP A 393 4.55 -25.49 13.60
CA TRP A 393 4.85 -25.14 12.20
C TRP A 393 4.85 -23.63 11.95
N TYR A 394 3.93 -22.87 12.58
CA TYR A 394 3.85 -21.42 12.38
C TYR A 394 5.09 -20.76 12.96
N GLN A 395 5.47 -21.18 14.17
CA GLN A 395 6.69 -20.70 14.81
C GLN A 395 7.93 -21.07 14.01
N GLU A 396 8.00 -22.27 13.42
CA GLU A 396 9.11 -22.68 12.55
C GLU A 396 9.20 -21.83 11.27
N VAL A 397 8.07 -21.51 10.62
CA VAL A 397 8.05 -20.60 9.47
C VAL A 397 8.44 -19.18 9.87
N THR A 398 7.89 -18.65 10.97
CA THR A 398 8.27 -17.34 11.51
C THR A 398 9.76 -17.27 11.81
N MET A 399 10.32 -18.26 12.50
CA MET A 399 11.74 -18.28 12.84
C MET A 399 12.62 -18.49 11.62
N ALA A 400 12.17 -19.24 10.60
CA ALA A 400 12.87 -19.35 9.33
C ALA A 400 12.99 -17.99 8.62
N CYS A 401 11.96 -17.14 8.70
CA CYS A 401 12.03 -15.78 8.16
C CYS A 401 13.07 -14.92 8.92
N LEU A 402 13.28 -15.20 10.21
CA LEU A 402 14.17 -14.46 11.10
C LEU A 402 15.61 -15.02 11.14
N GLU A 403 15.95 -15.96 10.26
CA GLU A 403 17.31 -16.51 10.16
C GLU A 403 18.34 -15.40 9.95
N PRO A 404 19.48 -15.39 10.66
CA PRO A 404 20.49 -14.35 10.51
C PRO A 404 21.07 -14.29 9.09
N PHE A 405 21.19 -15.45 8.45
CA PHE A 405 21.73 -15.61 7.10
C PHE A 405 20.59 -15.54 6.06
N PRO A 406 20.61 -14.55 5.15
CA PRO A 406 19.55 -14.36 4.15
C PRO A 406 19.25 -15.60 3.30
N GLU A 407 20.28 -16.37 2.96
CA GLU A 407 20.21 -17.61 2.17
C GLU A 407 19.42 -18.74 2.85
N ASN A 408 19.28 -18.68 4.17
CA ASN A 408 18.53 -19.67 4.94
C ASN A 408 17.04 -19.31 5.09
N ARG A 409 16.64 -18.09 4.71
CA ARG A 409 15.25 -17.64 4.78
C ARG A 409 14.45 -18.18 3.58
N PRO A 410 13.15 -18.46 3.74
CA PRO A 410 12.25 -18.76 2.61
C PRO A 410 12.12 -17.60 1.62
N THR A 411 11.57 -17.83 0.44
CA THR A 411 11.02 -16.74 -0.40
C THR A 411 9.65 -16.29 0.10
N ALA A 412 9.20 -15.11 -0.30
CA ALA A 412 7.86 -14.64 0.04
C ALA A 412 6.77 -15.56 -0.53
N GLU A 413 6.96 -16.08 -1.75
CA GLU A 413 6.04 -17.04 -2.36
C GLU A 413 5.92 -18.33 -1.54
N GLU A 414 7.05 -18.90 -1.10
CA GLU A 414 7.07 -20.13 -0.29
C GLU A 414 6.27 -19.97 1.02
N ILE A 415 6.41 -18.82 1.70
CA ILE A 415 5.64 -18.50 2.91
C ILE A 415 4.15 -18.51 2.58
N GLY A 416 3.76 -17.79 1.52
CA GLY A 416 2.36 -17.69 1.09
C GLY A 416 1.75 -19.07 0.79
N LEU A 417 2.48 -19.92 0.06
CA LEU A 417 2.07 -21.28 -0.29
C LEU A 417 1.92 -22.18 0.94
N ILE A 418 2.89 -22.19 1.86
CA ILE A 418 2.88 -23.02 3.06
C ILE A 418 1.72 -22.61 3.99
N VAL A 419 1.58 -21.32 4.27
CA VAL A 419 0.53 -20.81 5.15
C VAL A 419 -0.85 -21.09 4.56
N ARG A 420 -1.03 -20.89 3.25
CA ARG A 420 -2.30 -21.18 2.55
C ARG A 420 -2.65 -22.67 2.58
N LYS A 421 -1.66 -23.56 2.35
CA LYS A 421 -1.85 -25.02 2.41
C LYS A 421 -2.29 -25.46 3.81
N ILE A 422 -1.71 -24.91 4.87
CA ILE A 422 -2.04 -25.32 6.24
C ILE A 422 -3.35 -24.67 6.72
N ALA A 423 -3.64 -23.45 6.28
CA ALA A 423 -4.91 -22.79 6.60
C ALA A 423 -6.12 -23.54 6.02
N SER A 424 -5.99 -24.10 4.81
CA SER A 424 -7.07 -24.87 4.18
C SER A 424 -7.34 -26.22 4.87
N THR A 425 -6.33 -26.81 5.53
CA THR A 425 -6.46 -28.08 6.27
C THR A 425 -6.87 -27.89 7.74
N THR A 426 -6.66 -26.71 8.33
CA THR A 426 -6.83 -26.46 9.78
C THR A 426 -8.13 -25.70 10.12
N SER A 427 -9.13 -25.74 9.25
CA SER A 427 -10.39 -24.99 9.39
C SER A 427 -11.18 -25.39 10.65
N LYS A 428 -10.87 -24.75 11.80
CA LYS A 428 -11.68 -24.48 13.01
C LYS A 428 -10.88 -24.28 14.31
N THR A 429 -9.56 -24.42 14.31
CA THR A 429 -8.80 -24.32 15.57
C THR A 429 -8.62 -22.86 15.99
N THR A 430 -9.27 -22.46 17.08
CA THR A 430 -8.96 -21.19 17.75
C THR A 430 -7.57 -21.28 18.40
N ILE A 431 -6.73 -20.25 18.23
CA ILE A 431 -5.40 -20.08 18.91
C ILE A 431 -5.54 -20.03 20.44
N ALA A 432 -6.78 -19.98 20.93
CA ALA A 432 -7.20 -19.72 22.29
C ALA A 432 -6.90 -20.84 23.30
N ASP A 433 -5.66 -21.31 23.34
CA ASP A 433 -5.15 -21.97 24.54
C ASP A 433 -4.98 -20.94 25.67
N GLU A 434 -5.25 -21.35 26.91
CA GLU A 434 -5.17 -20.50 28.09
C GLU A 434 -3.73 -19.97 28.28
N GLY A 435 -2.73 -20.80 27.95
CA GLY A 435 -1.31 -20.43 27.98
C GLY A 435 -0.97 -19.28 27.03
N TRP A 436 -1.46 -19.32 25.79
CA TRP A 436 -1.24 -18.25 24.82
C TRP A 436 -1.83 -16.91 25.29
N ARG A 437 -3.07 -16.93 25.78
CA ARG A 437 -3.75 -15.71 26.26
C ARG A 437 -3.03 -15.11 27.47
N ALA A 438 -2.60 -15.95 28.41
CA ALA A 438 -1.84 -15.51 29.58
C ALA A 438 -0.50 -14.87 29.16
N TYR A 439 0.21 -15.46 28.20
CA TYR A 439 1.43 -14.91 27.65
C TYR A 439 1.21 -13.52 27.02
N VAL A 440 0.27 -13.41 26.08
CA VAL A 440 -0.01 -12.14 25.38
C VAL A 440 -0.40 -11.04 26.36
N ASN A 441 -1.29 -11.33 27.31
CA ASN A 441 -1.70 -10.36 28.32
C ASN A 441 -0.53 -9.92 29.21
N SER A 442 0.30 -10.86 29.67
CA SER A 442 1.47 -10.54 30.49
C SER A 442 2.49 -9.69 29.73
N ARG A 443 2.78 -10.03 28.46
CA ARG A 443 3.72 -9.27 27.63
C ARG A 443 3.22 -7.85 27.38
N ARG A 444 1.95 -7.68 27.00
CA ARG A 444 1.35 -6.35 26.77
C ARG A 444 1.38 -5.47 28.02
N GLN A 445 1.08 -6.03 29.19
CA GLN A 445 1.16 -5.29 30.46
C GLN A 445 2.58 -4.80 30.74
N LYS A 446 3.60 -5.66 30.54
CA LYS A 446 5.01 -5.27 30.71
C LYS A 446 5.43 -4.17 29.74
N CYS A 447 5.11 -4.30 28.45
CA CYS A 447 5.42 -3.27 27.45
C CYS A 447 4.72 -1.94 27.75
N SER A 448 3.44 -1.98 28.13
CA SER A 448 2.65 -0.79 28.45
C SER A 448 3.18 -0.08 29.71
N ALA A 449 3.51 -0.84 30.77
CA ALA A 449 4.11 -0.28 31.99
C ALA A 449 5.47 0.36 31.70
N HIS A 450 6.31 -0.28 30.89
CA HIS A 450 7.61 0.27 30.47
C HIS A 450 7.47 1.57 29.69
N GLN A 451 6.54 1.62 28.73
CA GLN A 451 6.27 2.84 27.96
C GLN A 451 5.76 3.98 28.86
N GLN A 452 4.82 3.69 29.77
CA GLN A 452 4.29 4.69 30.69
C GLN A 452 5.38 5.26 31.60
N HIS A 453 6.21 4.39 32.18
CA HIS A 453 7.33 4.80 33.05
C HIS A 453 8.34 5.68 32.30
N PHE A 454 8.68 5.33 31.06
CA PHE A 454 9.57 6.13 30.23
C PHE A 454 9.01 7.53 29.93
N VAL A 455 7.70 7.65 29.69
CA VAL A 455 7.03 8.95 29.47
C VAL A 455 6.99 9.80 30.74
N THR A 456 6.79 9.18 31.91
CA THR A 456 6.65 9.93 33.18
C THR A 456 7.97 10.33 33.81
N GLU A 457 9.01 9.49 33.73
CA GLU A 457 10.26 9.69 34.48
C GLU A 457 11.46 10.07 33.59
N GLY A 458 11.29 10.05 32.26
CA GLY A 458 12.38 10.26 31.31
C GLY A 458 13.37 9.07 31.28
N PRO A 459 14.43 9.14 30.45
CA PRO A 459 15.43 8.09 30.40
C PRO A 459 16.13 7.98 31.76
N SER A 460 16.07 6.81 32.40
CA SER A 460 16.75 6.60 33.68
C SER A 460 18.26 6.89 33.55
N THR A 461 18.87 7.51 34.56
CA THR A 461 20.31 7.82 34.63
C THR A 461 21.23 6.61 34.59
N ALA A 462 20.67 5.39 34.56
CA ALA A 462 21.38 4.15 34.26
C ALA A 462 21.38 3.79 32.76
N SER A 463 21.26 4.80 31.89
CA SER A 463 21.38 4.69 30.44
C SER A 463 22.80 4.25 30.05
N ARG A 464 23.07 2.95 30.15
CA ARG A 464 24.16 2.34 29.37
C ARG A 464 23.88 2.65 27.91
N VAL A 465 24.85 3.23 27.23
CA VAL A 465 24.81 3.49 25.79
C VAL A 465 24.86 2.12 25.11
N TYR A 466 23.71 1.49 24.94
CA TYR A 466 23.59 0.27 24.16
C TYR A 466 23.62 0.67 22.68
N THR A 467 24.76 0.43 22.02
CA THR A 467 24.86 0.50 20.57
C THR A 467 24.05 -0.65 19.95
N LEU A 468 23.67 -0.50 18.67
CA LEU A 468 22.92 -1.50 17.87
C LEU A 468 23.58 -2.91 17.81
N SER A 469 24.81 -3.03 18.32
CA SER A 469 25.59 -4.26 18.50
C SER A 469 25.26 -5.04 19.78
N GLU A 470 24.55 -4.43 20.74
CA GLU A 470 24.27 -5.02 22.07
C GLU A 470 22.83 -5.48 22.25
N PHE A 471 21.96 -5.30 21.24
CA PHE A 471 20.73 -6.08 21.18
C PHE A 471 21.12 -7.55 21.16
N SER A 472 20.80 -8.29 22.23
CA SER A 472 20.97 -9.73 22.28
C SER A 472 20.33 -10.31 21.02
N GLN A 473 21.18 -10.70 20.07
CA GLN A 473 20.75 -11.41 18.88
C GLN A 473 19.92 -12.61 19.35
N THR A 474 18.98 -13.01 18.51
CA THR A 474 18.11 -14.18 18.61
C THR A 474 18.88 -15.52 18.67
N SER A 475 20.11 -15.55 19.19
CA SER A 475 21.07 -16.66 19.14
C SER A 475 20.56 -17.96 19.77
N ASP A 476 19.58 -17.89 20.67
CA ASP A 476 19.00 -19.08 21.30
C ASP A 476 17.82 -19.69 20.51
N LEU A 477 17.45 -19.09 19.37
CA LEU A 477 16.32 -19.53 18.53
C LEU A 477 16.75 -20.25 17.25
N LEU A 478 18.05 -20.51 17.10
CA LEU A 478 18.62 -21.14 15.91
C LEU A 478 17.99 -22.51 15.66
N LEU A 479 17.09 -22.57 14.67
CA LEU A 479 16.79 -23.81 13.97
C LEU A 479 18.10 -24.18 13.28
N LYS A 480 18.83 -25.16 13.84
CA LYS A 480 20.12 -25.71 13.35
C LYS A 480 20.32 -25.37 11.87
N ASN A 481 21.35 -24.60 11.52
CA ASN A 481 21.76 -24.10 10.18
C ASN A 481 21.38 -24.99 8.98
N VAL A 482 20.09 -25.16 8.72
CA VAL A 482 19.51 -26.01 7.69
C VAL A 482 18.70 -25.05 6.83
N PRO A 483 19.10 -24.84 5.57
CA PRO A 483 18.39 -23.95 4.66
C PRO A 483 16.92 -24.35 4.57
N PHE A 484 16.05 -23.35 4.45
CA PHE A 484 14.60 -23.54 4.47
C PHE A 484 14.11 -24.63 3.50
N HIS A 485 14.65 -24.66 2.28
CA HIS A 485 14.29 -25.63 1.24
C HIS A 485 14.50 -27.10 1.63
N TYR A 486 15.31 -27.38 2.66
CA TYR A 486 15.53 -28.75 3.17
C TYR A 486 14.61 -29.11 4.36
N ARG A 487 13.70 -28.21 4.78
CA ARG A 487 12.78 -28.45 5.89
C ARG A 487 11.47 -29.05 5.35
N LEU A 488 11.08 -30.21 5.88
CA LEU A 488 9.83 -30.88 5.51
C LEU A 488 8.65 -30.29 6.29
N PHE A 489 7.83 -29.47 5.62
CA PHE A 489 6.54 -28.99 6.11
C PHE A 489 5.41 -29.81 5.49
N ASP A 490 5.14 -31.00 6.01
CA ASP A 490 4.04 -31.82 5.50
C ASP A 490 2.88 -31.91 6.47
N ALA A 491 1.67 -32.08 5.92
CA ALA A 491 0.45 -32.14 6.73
C ALA A 491 0.48 -33.34 7.71
N ASP A 492 1.14 -34.43 7.31
CA ASP A 492 1.27 -35.65 8.10
C ASP A 492 2.31 -35.52 9.24
N SER A 493 3.33 -34.67 9.11
CA SER A 493 4.26 -34.37 10.20
C SER A 493 3.67 -33.40 11.24
N ILE A 494 2.63 -32.65 10.88
CA ILE A 494 1.82 -31.84 11.80
C ILE A 494 0.90 -32.76 12.64
N ALA A 495 0.34 -33.83 12.07
CA ALA A 495 -0.50 -34.78 12.79
C ALA A 495 0.26 -35.53 13.91
N PHE A 496 1.53 -35.91 13.67
CA PHE A 496 2.36 -36.61 14.67
C PHE A 496 2.70 -35.76 15.91
N SER A 497 2.60 -34.42 15.79
CA SER A 497 2.87 -33.48 16.90
C SER A 497 1.68 -33.28 17.84
N ILE A 498 0.47 -33.70 17.42
CA ILE A 498 -0.75 -33.63 18.26
C ILE A 498 -0.84 -34.85 19.20
N GLU A 499 -0.27 -36.01 18.82
CA GLU A 499 -0.32 -37.23 19.63
C GLU A 499 0.81 -37.35 20.68
N SER A 500 1.88 -36.56 20.57
CA SER A 500 3.05 -36.64 21.47
C SER A 500 2.98 -35.72 22.70
N ASN A 501 1.85 -35.02 22.92
CA ASN A 501 1.56 -34.21 24.10
C ASN A 501 0.38 -34.76 24.95
N LYS A 502 0.31 -36.08 25.11
CA LYS A 502 -0.51 -36.72 26.15
C LYS A 502 0.36 -37.27 27.27
#